data_AF-A0A7C6WSK7-F1
#
_entry.id   AF-A0A7C6WSK7-F1
#
_cell.length_a   1.000
_cell.length_b   1.000
_cell.length_c   1.000
_cell.angle_alpha   90.00
_cell.angle_beta   90.00
_cell.angle_gamma   90.00
#
_symmetry.space_group_name_H-M   'P 1'
#
loop_
_entity.id
_entity.type
_entity.pdbx_description
1 polymer ?
#
loop_
_entity_poly.entity_id
_entity_poly.type
_entity_poly.pdbx_seq_one_letter_code
_entity_poly.pdbx_strand_id
1 'polypeptide(L)'
;MDVRNKEKLFAHIQATSFVLDELRLFLDTHPRDQEALEHWRRTEKVRNDAVKEYTKCYGPINMYDVDVEDRWTWAEGPWPWEGRC
;
A
#
# COMPACT_ATOMS: atom_id res chain seq x y z
N MET A 1 -9.44 19.41 -0.06
CA MET A 1 -8.50 18.26 -0.05
C MET A 1 -8.36 17.76 -1.48
N ASP A 2 -7.13 17.67 -2.01
CA ASP A 2 -6.87 17.40 -3.43
C ASP A 2 -7.05 15.90 -3.76
N VAL A 3 -8.20 15.56 -4.33
CA VAL A 3 -8.57 14.19 -4.73
C VAL A 3 -7.53 13.57 -5.68
N ARG A 4 -6.91 14.40 -6.53
CA ARG A 4 -5.90 13.94 -7.49
C ARG A 4 -4.63 13.44 -6.81
N ASN A 5 -4.32 13.94 -5.61
CA ASN A 5 -3.17 13.45 -4.84
C ASN A 5 -3.49 12.13 -4.13
N LYS A 6 -4.75 11.93 -3.68
CA LYS A 6 -5.23 10.65 -3.11
C LYS A 6 -5.11 9.53 -4.14
N GLU A 7 -5.64 9.75 -5.34
CA GLU A 7 -5.64 8.75 -6.42
C GLU A 7 -4.22 8.40 -6.88
N LYS A 8 -3.35 9.40 -7.06
CA LYS A 8 -1.95 9.17 -7.44
C LYS A 8 -1.18 8.36 -6.40
N LEU A 9 -1.34 8.71 -5.13
CA LEU A 9 -0.65 8.01 -4.05
C LEU A 9 -1.17 6.57 -3.91
N PHE A 10 -2.48 6.37 -4.02
CA PHE A 10 -3.07 5.03 -4.04
C PHE A 10 -2.62 4.20 -5.25
N ALA A 11 -2.57 4.81 -6.44
CA ALA A 11 -2.04 4.16 -7.64
C ALA A 11 -0.56 3.77 -7.49
N HIS A 12 0.24 4.61 -6.82
CA HIS A 12 1.63 4.29 -6.53
C HIS A 12 1.77 3.10 -5.56
N ILE A 13 0.92 3.04 -4.52
CA ILE A 13 0.85 1.90 -3.60
C ILE A 13 0.44 0.63 -4.34
N GLN A 14 -0.54 0.69 -5.24
CA GLN A 14 -0.95 -0.47 -6.03
C GLN A 14 0.16 -0.95 -6.97
N ALA A 15 0.82 -0.04 -7.69
CA ALA A 15 1.91 -0.38 -8.59
C ALA A 15 3.09 -1.03 -7.85
N THR A 16 3.48 -0.48 -6.70
CA THR A 16 4.55 -1.05 -5.87
C THR A 16 4.15 -2.37 -5.22
N SER A 17 2.88 -2.55 -4.84
CA SER A 17 2.35 -3.83 -4.37
C SER A 17 2.41 -4.91 -5.46
N PHE A 18 2.03 -4.56 -6.70
CA PHE A 18 2.14 -5.47 -7.84
C PHE A 18 3.59 -5.92 -8.09
N VAL A 19 4.55 -5.00 -8.04
CA VAL A 19 5.97 -5.35 -8.18
C VAL A 19 6.43 -6.31 -7.08
N LEU A 20 5.97 -6.14 -5.84
CA LEU A 20 6.28 -7.08 -4.75
C LEU A 20 5.66 -8.45 -5.00
N ASP A 21 4.42 -8.54 -5.49
CA ASP A 21 3.79 -9.81 -5.82
C ASP A 21 4.56 -10.55 -6.93
N GLU A 22 5.01 -9.85 -7.96
CA GLU A 22 5.83 -10.43 -9.04
C GLU A 22 7.20 -10.91 -8.51
N LEU A 23 7.87 -10.10 -7.69
CA LEU A 23 9.14 -10.49 -7.07
C LEU A 23 8.99 -11.69 -6.14
N ARG A 24 7.87 -11.79 -5.40
CA ARG A 24 7.54 -12.95 -4.56
C ARG A 24 7.46 -14.21 -5.42
N LEU A 25 6.66 -14.16 -6.47
CA LEU A 25 6.45 -15.31 -7.37
C LEU A 25 7.77 -15.75 -8.02
N PHE A 26 8.63 -14.80 -8.39
CA PHE A 26 9.96 -15.10 -8.90
C PHE A 26 10.85 -15.77 -7.84
N LEU A 27 10.93 -15.18 -6.64
CA LEU A 27 11.76 -15.66 -5.52
C LEU A 27 11.32 -17.04 -4.99
N ASP A 28 10.03 -17.40 -5.12
CA ASP A 28 9.54 -18.75 -4.80
C ASP A 28 10.28 -19.85 -5.61
N THR A 29 10.75 -19.50 -6.82
CA THR A 29 11.54 -20.40 -7.68
C THR A 29 13.05 -20.11 -7.65
N HIS A 30 13.45 -18.87 -7.31
CA HIS A 30 14.85 -18.42 -7.27
C HIS A 30 15.22 -17.78 -5.91
N PRO A 31 15.19 -18.53 -4.80
CA PRO A 31 15.25 -17.94 -3.44
C PRO A 31 16.59 -17.31 -3.05
N ARG A 32 17.65 -17.50 -3.87
CA ARG A 32 18.99 -16.97 -3.61
C ARG A 32 19.40 -15.85 -4.57
N ASP A 33 18.52 -15.46 -5.48
CA ASP A 33 18.78 -14.39 -6.43
C ASP A 33 18.96 -13.05 -5.69
N GLN A 34 20.20 -12.54 -5.66
CA GLN A 34 20.52 -11.33 -4.90
C GLN A 34 19.90 -10.08 -5.52
N GLU A 35 19.76 -10.03 -6.84
CA GLU A 35 19.20 -8.88 -7.53
C GLU A 35 17.71 -8.74 -7.18
N ALA A 36 16.96 -9.84 -7.24
CA ALA A 36 15.55 -9.87 -6.85
C ALA A 36 15.35 -9.54 -5.36
N LEU A 37 16.21 -10.03 -4.47
CA LEU A 37 16.17 -9.71 -3.04
C LEU A 37 16.47 -8.23 -2.75
N GLU A 38 17.43 -7.63 -3.45
CA GLU A 38 17.69 -6.20 -3.33
C GLU A 38 16.54 -5.36 -3.88
N HIS A 39 15.97 -5.77 -5.02
CA HIS A 39 14.81 -5.13 -5.62
C HIS A 39 13.63 -5.16 -4.65
N TRP A 40 13.38 -6.31 -4.01
CA TRP A 40 12.35 -6.46 -2.97
C TRP A 40 12.49 -5.41 -1.88
N ARG A 41 13.68 -5.32 -1.26
CA ARG A 41 13.94 -4.38 -0.15
C ARG A 41 13.72 -2.93 -0.56
N ARG A 42 14.14 -2.56 -1.77
CA ARG A 42 13.93 -1.20 -2.30
C ARG A 42 12.44 -0.92 -2.51
N THR A 43 11.72 -1.81 -3.19
CA THR A 43 10.29 -1.63 -3.48
C THR A 43 9.44 -1.66 -2.20
N GLU A 44 9.75 -2.54 -1.25
CA GLU A 44 9.08 -2.62 0.04
C GLU A 44 9.19 -1.30 0.80
N LYS A 45 10.38 -0.70 0.84
CA LYS A 45 10.58 0.61 1.46
C LYS A 45 9.73 1.69 0.79
N VAL A 46 9.77 1.77 -0.54
CA VAL A 46 8.99 2.76 -1.32
C VAL A 46 7.50 2.60 -1.07
N ARG A 47 6.99 1.36 -1.11
CA ARG A 47 5.58 1.04 -0.82
C ARG A 47 5.21 1.48 0.59
N ASN A 48 6.01 1.13 1.60
CA ASN A 48 5.70 1.43 2.99
C ASN A 48 5.71 2.93 3.27
N ASP A 49 6.60 3.70 2.65
CA ASP A 49 6.62 5.15 2.77
C ASP A 49 5.36 5.77 2.13
N ALA A 50 4.93 5.27 0.96
CA ALA A 50 3.70 5.71 0.31
C ALA A 50 2.43 5.36 1.13
N VAL A 51 2.38 4.17 1.73
CA VAL A 51 1.28 3.73 2.62
C VAL A 51 1.21 4.63 3.86
N LYS A 52 2.35 4.98 4.47
CA LYS A 52 2.40 5.89 5.62
C LYS A 52 1.88 7.28 5.25
N GLU A 53 2.32 7.82 4.12
CA GLU A 53 1.86 9.12 3.63
C GLU A 53 0.35 9.10 3.36
N TYR A 54 -0.16 8.03 2.72
CA TYR A 54 -1.57 7.89 2.45
C TYR A 54 -2.37 7.80 3.74
N THR A 55 -1.93 6.97 4.68
CA THR A 55 -2.61 6.74 5.95
C THR A 55 -2.69 8.02 6.78
N LYS A 56 -1.60 8.80 6.82
CA LYS A 56 -1.55 10.09 7.50
C LYS A 56 -2.54 11.11 6.92
N CYS A 57 -2.75 11.09 5.60
CA CYS A 57 -3.55 12.09 4.90
C CYS A 57 -5.03 11.69 4.72
N TYR A 58 -5.31 10.39 4.59
CA TYR A 58 -6.59 9.87 4.11
C TYR A 58 -7.18 8.75 4.99
N GLY A 59 -6.46 8.29 6.01
CA GLY A 59 -6.86 7.18 6.86
C GLY A 59 -6.35 5.82 6.38
N PRO A 60 -6.57 4.76 7.18
CA PRO A 60 -5.99 3.44 6.97
C PRO A 60 -6.42 2.81 5.64
N ILE A 61 -5.55 1.97 5.09
CA ILE A 61 -5.82 1.25 3.83
C ILE A 61 -6.44 -0.12 4.10
N ASN A 62 -6.10 -0.76 5.23
CA ASN A 62 -6.70 -2.02 5.65
C ASN A 62 -7.43 -1.88 6.98
N MET A 63 -8.45 -2.71 7.18
CA MET A 63 -9.18 -2.81 8.45
C MET A 63 -8.30 -3.18 9.65
N TYR A 64 -7.15 -3.83 9.42
CA TYR A 64 -6.20 -4.21 10.47
C TYR A 64 -5.36 -3.04 10.97
N ASP A 65 -5.27 -1.96 10.19
CA ASP A 65 -4.44 -0.78 10.47
C ASP A 65 -5.25 0.36 11.12
N VAL A 66 -6.47 0.05 11.58
CA VAL A 66 -7.39 1.01 12.19
C VAL A 66 -7.07 1.12 13.67
N ASP A 67 -6.74 2.32 14.13
CA ASP A 67 -6.62 2.62 15.56
C ASP A 67 -8.02 2.62 16.19
N VAL A 68 -8.34 1.53 16.90
CA VAL A 68 -9.59 1.37 17.65
C VAL A 68 -9.39 1.93 19.05
N GLU A 69 -9.81 3.17 19.25
CA GLU A 69 -9.87 3.80 20.57
C GLU A 69 -11.30 3.64 21.15
N ASP A 70 -12.16 4.64 20.99
CA ASP A 70 -13.51 4.64 21.57
C ASP A 70 -14.63 4.22 20.59
N ARG A 71 -14.32 4.08 19.29
CA ARG A 71 -15.29 3.71 18.24
C ARG A 71 -14.64 3.08 17.01
N TRP A 72 -15.43 2.35 16.22
CA TRP A 72 -15.00 1.72 14.97
C TRP A 72 -15.04 2.69 13.79
N THR A 73 -13.89 3.28 13.45
CA THR A 73 -13.78 4.36 12.44
C THR A 73 -13.61 3.85 11.00
N TRP A 74 -13.32 2.56 10.81
CA TRP A 74 -13.14 1.96 9.48
C TRP A 74 -14.35 2.11 8.55
N ALA A 75 -15.56 2.04 9.13
CA ALA A 75 -16.82 2.14 8.39
C ALA A 75 -17.30 3.60 8.22
N GLU A 76 -16.63 4.59 8.83
CA GLU A 76 -17.09 5.99 8.86
C GLU A 76 -16.63 6.80 7.63
N GLY A 77 -15.68 6.30 6.84
CA GLY A 77 -15.09 7.00 5.69
C GLY A 77 -15.24 6.26 4.36
N PRO A 78 -15.12 6.97 3.22
CA PRO A 78 -15.16 6.35 1.90
C PRO A 78 -13.98 5.39 1.74
N TRP A 79 -14.25 4.19 1.25
CA TRP A 79 -13.22 3.15 1.19
C TRP A 79 -12.09 3.54 0.23
N PRO A 80 -10.84 3.10 0.48
CA PRO A 80 -9.71 3.42 -0.39
C PRO A 80 -9.92 2.98 -1.86
N TRP A 81 -10.66 1.89 -2.07
CA TRP A 81 -11.00 1.29 -3.36
C TRP A 81 -12.39 1.65 -3.88
N GLU A 82 -13.12 2.53 -3.20
CA GLU A 82 -14.41 3.03 -3.68
C GLU A 82 -14.13 3.99 -4.86
N GLY A 83 -13.93 3.40 -6.03
CA GLY A 83 -13.89 4.14 -7.28
C GLY A 83 -15.21 4.87 -7.41
N ARG A 84 -15.17 6.21 -7.47
CA ARG A 84 -16.40 6.96 -7.77
C ARG A 84 -16.86 6.53 -9.16
N CYS A 85 -17.97 5.80 -9.22
CA CYS A 85 -18.77 5.65 -10.43
C CYS A 85 -19.33 7.00 -10.87
#